data_AF-A0A1E4HVF2-F1
#
_entry.id   AF-A0A1E4HVF2-F1
#
_cell.length_a   1.000
_cell.length_b   1.000
_cell.length_c   1.000
_cell.angle_alpha   90.00
_cell.angle_beta   90.00
_cell.angle_gamma   90.00
#
_symmetry.space_group_name_H-M   'P 1'
#
loop_
_entity.id
_entity.type
_entity.pdbx_description
1 polymer ?
#
loop_
_entity_poly.entity_id
_entity_poly.type
_entity_poly.pdbx_seq_one_letter_code
_entity_poly.pdbx_strand_id
1 'polypeptide(L)'
;MNDCSVFCVSDHTGVTVEAVAKSVLAQFPRLEFSLITLPFVDSAGKAQAAAARIAAAPRALVFSTLTDPALRAVLRSAGAGLFDVFELLAPAVETALGQSATPSGGRTHGMAPDYEARMDAVNFALSLDDGLSPERLGQADLILVGVSRVGKTPSALYLALQYGLRVANYPLTPDDLVHPVLPGVLLAHLPRLRALTLSAERLAAIRQVRYPDSRYASPQQCREELVAAETLFRRHALPVLDTTRMSVEEIAARLRYP
;
A
#
# COMPACT_ATOMS: atom_id res chain seq x y z
N MET A 1 21.70 -5.72 -23.86
CA MET A 1 20.66 -4.78 -23.41
C MET A 1 19.50 -4.93 -24.36
N ASN A 2 18.57 -5.83 -24.03
CA ASN A 2 17.44 -6.16 -24.89
C ASN A 2 16.18 -5.81 -24.08
N ASP A 3 15.96 -4.50 -23.91
CA ASP A 3 14.96 -3.96 -22.98
C ASP A 3 13.56 -4.18 -23.55
N CYS A 4 12.84 -5.13 -22.96
CA CYS A 4 11.43 -5.34 -23.25
C CYS A 4 10.62 -4.13 -22.76
N SER A 5 9.74 -3.59 -23.60
CA SER A 5 8.83 -2.51 -23.21
C SER A 5 7.49 -3.08 -22.78
N VAL A 6 7.09 -2.85 -21.54
CA VAL A 6 5.82 -3.33 -20.99
C VAL A 6 4.85 -2.15 -20.89
N PHE A 7 3.85 -2.14 -21.75
CA PHE A 7 2.80 -1.12 -21.76
C PHE A 7 1.64 -1.55 -20.88
N CYS A 8 1.25 -0.69 -19.94
CA CYS A 8 0.08 -0.89 -19.08
C CYS A 8 -1.01 0.09 -19.50
N VAL A 9 -2.04 -0.39 -20.21
CA VAL A 9 -3.09 0.45 -20.80
C VAL A 9 -4.39 0.35 -20.00
N SER A 10 -4.99 1.50 -19.69
CA SER A 10 -6.25 1.57 -18.96
C SER A 10 -7.10 2.74 -19.45
N ASP A 11 -8.42 2.57 -19.43
CA ASP A 11 -9.40 3.64 -19.65
C ASP A 11 -9.57 4.51 -18.38
N HIS A 12 -8.91 4.13 -17.28
CA HIS A 12 -8.84 4.90 -16.03
C HIS A 12 -7.38 5.14 -15.58
N THR A 13 -7.10 5.11 -14.28
CA THR A 13 -5.81 5.54 -13.71
C THR A 13 -4.61 4.67 -14.07
N GLY A 14 -4.81 3.43 -14.54
CA GLY A 14 -3.72 2.50 -14.83
C GLY A 14 -3.17 1.74 -13.61
N VAL A 15 -3.56 2.11 -12.38
CA VAL A 15 -3.03 1.51 -11.14
C VAL A 15 -3.25 -0.01 -11.11
N THR A 16 -4.44 -0.47 -11.48
CA THR A 16 -4.82 -1.89 -11.48
C THR A 16 -3.98 -2.70 -12.48
N VAL A 17 -3.89 -2.25 -13.73
CA VAL A 17 -3.14 -2.96 -14.78
C VAL A 17 -1.64 -2.98 -14.48
N GLU A 18 -1.11 -1.92 -13.88
CA GLU A 18 0.29 -1.87 -13.46
C GLU A 18 0.58 -2.87 -12.33
N ALA A 19 -0.30 -2.96 -11.33
CA ALA A 19 -0.17 -3.95 -10.26
C ALA A 19 -0.23 -5.39 -10.78
N VAL A 20 -1.13 -5.68 -11.72
CA VAL A 20 -1.23 -6.99 -12.38
C VAL A 20 0.03 -7.29 -13.18
N ALA A 21 0.50 -6.37 -14.03
CA ALA A 21 1.69 -6.55 -14.84
C ALA A 21 2.92 -6.82 -13.97
N LYS A 22 3.16 -6.01 -12.93
CA LYS A 22 4.28 -6.22 -11.99
C LYS A 22 4.21 -7.58 -11.31
N SER A 23 3.02 -8.00 -10.86
CA SER A 23 2.82 -9.27 -10.15
C SER A 23 3.08 -10.48 -11.06
N VAL A 24 2.61 -10.43 -12.32
CA VAL A 24 2.85 -11.48 -13.30
C VAL A 24 4.32 -11.52 -13.71
N LEU A 25 4.92 -10.37 -14.00
CA LEU A 25 6.30 -10.29 -14.48
C LEU A 25 7.34 -10.62 -13.39
N ALA A 26 7.00 -10.47 -12.10
CA ALA A 26 7.84 -10.91 -10.99
C ALA A 26 8.13 -12.43 -11.02
N GLN A 27 7.29 -13.23 -11.71
CA GLN A 27 7.53 -14.66 -11.92
C GLN A 27 8.63 -14.95 -12.97
N PHE A 28 9.15 -13.91 -13.63
CA PHE A 28 10.17 -14.01 -14.68
C PHE A 28 11.43 -13.23 -14.28
N PRO A 29 12.21 -13.68 -13.27
CA PRO A 29 13.29 -12.90 -12.66
C PRO A 29 14.47 -12.59 -13.58
N ARG A 30 14.55 -13.24 -14.75
CA ARG A 30 15.57 -12.98 -15.78
C ARG A 30 15.13 -11.94 -16.81
N LEU A 31 13.88 -11.48 -16.76
CA LEU A 31 13.36 -10.49 -17.69
C LEU A 31 13.70 -9.09 -17.19
N GLU A 32 14.52 -8.39 -17.96
CA GLU A 32 14.72 -6.95 -17.81
C GLU A 32 13.69 -6.21 -18.68
N PHE A 33 12.94 -5.28 -18.06
CA PHE A 33 11.89 -4.55 -18.75
C PHE A 33 11.75 -3.11 -18.24
N SER A 34 11.23 -2.24 -19.10
CA SER A 34 10.75 -0.91 -18.76
C SER A 34 9.22 -0.91 -18.73
N LEU A 35 8.63 -0.39 -17.67
CA LEU A 35 7.19 -0.31 -17.52
C LEU A 35 6.69 1.09 -17.92
N ILE A 36 5.72 1.14 -18.82
CA ILE A 36 5.14 2.36 -19.39
C ILE A 36 3.63 2.33 -19.18
N THR A 37 3.12 3.18 -18.30
CA THR A 37 1.68 3.30 -18.03
C THR A 37 1.05 4.32 -18.98
N LEU A 38 -0.02 3.90 -19.69
CA LEU A 38 -0.86 4.72 -20.55
C LEU A 38 -2.27 4.80 -19.93
N PRO A 39 -2.51 5.75 -19.04
CA PRO A 39 -3.81 5.92 -18.38
C PRO A 39 -4.80 6.69 -19.25
N PHE A 40 -6.07 6.62 -18.91
CA PHE A 40 -7.20 7.36 -19.51
C PHE A 40 -7.32 7.17 -21.03
N VAL A 41 -7.02 5.97 -21.53
CA VAL A 41 -7.23 5.56 -22.93
C VAL A 41 -8.71 5.18 -23.11
N ASP A 42 -9.56 6.19 -23.06
CA ASP A 42 -11.03 6.10 -23.01
C ASP A 42 -11.72 6.49 -24.34
N SER A 43 -10.95 6.66 -25.41
CA SER A 43 -11.47 7.03 -26.73
C SER A 43 -10.69 6.38 -27.86
N ALA A 44 -11.33 6.24 -29.02
CA ALA A 44 -10.72 5.64 -30.20
C ALA A 44 -9.42 6.36 -30.62
N GLY A 45 -9.39 7.69 -30.57
CA GLY A 45 -8.19 8.46 -30.92
C GLY A 45 -7.03 8.22 -29.94
N LYS A 46 -7.32 8.12 -28.64
CA LYS A 46 -6.30 7.78 -27.63
C LYS A 46 -5.81 6.34 -27.80
N ALA A 47 -6.71 5.41 -28.12
CA ALA A 47 -6.35 4.01 -28.37
C ALA A 47 -5.46 3.87 -29.62
N GLN A 48 -5.74 4.62 -30.68
CA GLN A 48 -4.90 4.68 -31.88
C GLN A 48 -3.52 5.24 -31.57
N ALA A 49 -3.43 6.32 -30.80
CA ALA A 49 -2.15 6.89 -30.37
C ALA A 49 -1.35 5.89 -29.49
N ALA A 50 -2.03 5.20 -28.58
CA ALA A 50 -1.42 4.14 -27.77
C ALA A 50 -0.90 2.99 -28.64
N ALA A 51 -1.71 2.50 -29.60
CA ALA A 51 -1.33 1.45 -30.54
C ALA A 51 -0.12 1.84 -31.39
N ALA A 52 -0.06 3.08 -31.89
CA ALA A 52 1.09 3.59 -32.63
C ALA A 52 2.37 3.61 -31.77
N ARG A 53 2.26 4.04 -30.50
CA ARG A 53 3.38 4.04 -29.57
C ARG A 53 3.87 2.63 -29.24
N ILE A 54 2.95 1.68 -29.07
CA ILE A 54 3.25 0.26 -28.82
C ILE A 54 3.96 -0.35 -30.04
N ALA A 55 3.44 -0.12 -31.24
CA ALA A 55 4.01 -0.66 -32.48
C ALA A 55 5.44 -0.14 -32.78
N ALA A 56 5.75 1.08 -32.34
CA ALA A 56 7.08 1.67 -32.48
C ALA A 56 8.12 1.11 -31.49
N ALA A 57 7.68 0.40 -30.44
CA ALA A 57 8.56 -0.10 -29.39
C ALA A 57 9.08 -1.51 -29.71
N PRO A 58 10.39 -1.76 -29.60
CA PRO A 58 10.94 -3.09 -29.81
C PRO A 58 10.49 -4.03 -28.67
N ARG A 59 10.05 -5.25 -29.04
CA ARG A 59 9.66 -6.33 -28.11
C ARG A 59 8.64 -5.88 -27.06
N ALA A 60 7.55 -5.25 -27.52
CA ALA A 60 6.49 -4.77 -26.64
C ALA A 60 5.60 -5.90 -26.10
N LEU A 61 5.30 -5.84 -24.80
CA LEU A 61 4.21 -6.55 -24.16
C LEU A 61 3.16 -5.54 -23.73
N VAL A 62 1.89 -5.87 -23.86
CA VAL A 62 0.78 -4.97 -23.51
C VAL A 62 -0.10 -5.66 -22.48
N PHE A 63 -0.19 -5.09 -21.29
CA PHE A 63 -1.21 -5.42 -20.31
C PHE A 63 -2.32 -4.38 -20.42
N SER A 64 -3.58 -4.81 -20.37
CA SER A 64 -4.73 -3.92 -20.55
C SER A 64 -5.84 -4.19 -19.54
N THR A 65 -6.52 -3.12 -19.14
CA THR A 65 -7.79 -3.14 -18.38
C THR A 65 -8.85 -2.29 -19.07
N LEU A 66 -8.83 -2.22 -20.40
CA LEU A 66 -9.84 -1.50 -21.17
C LEU A 66 -11.18 -2.23 -21.07
N THR A 67 -12.22 -1.53 -20.59
CA THR A 67 -13.56 -2.12 -20.47
C THR A 67 -14.28 -2.23 -21.81
N ASP A 68 -14.04 -1.29 -22.73
CA ASP A 68 -14.65 -1.25 -24.06
C ASP A 68 -13.95 -2.23 -25.04
N PRO A 69 -14.67 -3.25 -25.57
CA PRO A 69 -14.14 -4.15 -26.59
C PRO A 69 -13.62 -3.45 -27.85
N ALA A 70 -14.21 -2.32 -28.25
CA ALA A 70 -13.79 -1.57 -29.44
C ALA A 70 -12.39 -0.97 -29.26
N LEU A 71 -12.08 -0.46 -28.07
CA LEU A 71 -10.75 0.07 -27.76
C LEU A 71 -9.71 -1.05 -27.68
N ARG A 72 -10.07 -2.23 -27.14
CA ARG A 72 -9.20 -3.42 -27.16
C ARG A 72 -8.86 -3.87 -28.57
N ALA A 73 -9.84 -3.84 -29.48
CA ALA A 73 -9.61 -4.20 -30.89
C ALA A 73 -8.57 -3.29 -31.56
N VAL A 74 -8.56 -1.99 -31.25
CA VAL A 74 -7.54 -1.05 -31.73
C VAL A 74 -6.15 -1.39 -31.17
N LEU A 75 -6.04 -1.79 -29.90
CA LEU A 75 -4.74 -2.20 -29.35
C LEU A 75 -4.19 -3.48 -30.01
N ARG A 76 -5.06 -4.44 -30.38
CA ARG A 76 -4.63 -5.67 -31.06
C ARG A 76 -3.97 -5.40 -32.41
N SER A 77 -4.36 -4.33 -33.11
CA SER A 77 -3.74 -3.98 -34.39
C SER A 77 -2.29 -3.48 -34.24
N ALA A 78 -1.79 -3.26 -33.02
CA ALA A 78 -0.40 -2.85 -32.77
C ALA A 78 0.63 -3.98 -32.96
N GLY A 79 0.20 -5.24 -33.15
CA GLY A 79 1.10 -6.38 -33.43
C GLY A 79 1.97 -6.83 -32.24
N ALA A 80 1.65 -6.35 -31.02
CA ALA A 80 2.30 -6.75 -29.78
C ALA A 80 1.49 -7.82 -29.03
N GLY A 81 2.13 -8.55 -28.12
CA GLY A 81 1.44 -9.49 -27.24
C GLY A 81 0.51 -8.76 -26.28
N LEU A 82 -0.81 -8.88 -26.47
CA LEU A 82 -1.85 -8.24 -25.65
C LEU A 82 -2.40 -9.23 -24.61
N PHE A 83 -2.31 -8.84 -23.34
CA PHE A 83 -2.86 -9.52 -22.18
C PHE A 83 -3.89 -8.60 -21.51
N ASP A 84 -5.13 -8.68 -21.98
CA ASP A 84 -6.22 -7.92 -21.38
C ASP A 84 -6.87 -8.69 -20.23
N VAL A 85 -6.93 -8.08 -19.05
CA VAL A 85 -7.41 -8.73 -17.82
C VAL A 85 -8.88 -9.15 -17.95
N PHE A 86 -9.71 -8.31 -18.56
CA PHE A 86 -11.14 -8.61 -18.70
C PHE A 86 -11.36 -9.68 -19.77
N GLU A 87 -10.64 -9.63 -20.89
CA GLU A 87 -10.72 -10.69 -21.90
C GLU A 87 -10.31 -12.06 -21.36
N LEU A 88 -9.29 -12.11 -20.49
CA LEU A 88 -8.81 -13.36 -19.91
C LEU A 88 -9.70 -13.89 -18.78
N LEU A 89 -10.26 -13.00 -17.94
CA LEU A 89 -10.97 -13.42 -16.72
C LEU A 89 -12.50 -13.37 -16.82
N ALA A 90 -13.07 -12.43 -17.58
CA ALA A 90 -14.52 -12.27 -17.65
C ALA A 90 -15.24 -13.56 -18.10
N PRO A 91 -14.79 -14.29 -19.14
CA PRO A 91 -15.49 -15.51 -19.58
C PRO A 91 -15.60 -16.59 -18.49
N ALA A 92 -14.55 -16.72 -17.66
CA ALA A 92 -14.55 -17.66 -16.54
C ALA A 92 -15.54 -17.24 -15.45
N VAL A 93 -15.61 -15.94 -15.15
CA VAL A 93 -16.56 -15.38 -14.18
C VAL A 93 -18.00 -15.48 -14.69
N GLU A 94 -18.25 -15.17 -15.95
CA GLU A 94 -19.56 -15.29 -16.58
C GLU A 94 -20.08 -16.72 -16.52
N THR A 95 -19.21 -17.69 -16.80
CA THR A 95 -19.54 -19.12 -16.70
C THR A 95 -19.89 -19.51 -15.26
N ALA A 96 -19.12 -19.05 -14.28
CA ALA A 96 -19.36 -19.35 -12.87
C ALA A 96 -20.65 -18.71 -12.33
N LEU A 97 -21.02 -17.53 -12.83
CA LEU A 97 -22.21 -16.79 -12.41
C LEU A 97 -23.46 -17.10 -13.24
N GLY A 98 -23.31 -17.72 -14.41
CA GLY A 98 -24.41 -17.91 -15.37
C GLY A 98 -24.94 -16.58 -15.94
N GLN A 99 -24.13 -15.52 -15.93
CA GLN A 99 -24.52 -14.17 -16.33
C GLN A 99 -23.41 -13.51 -17.15
N SER A 100 -23.76 -12.85 -18.25
CA SER A 100 -22.81 -12.07 -19.06
C SER A 100 -22.36 -10.78 -18.35
N ALA A 101 -21.08 -10.45 -18.52
CA ALA A 101 -20.49 -9.20 -18.10
C ALA A 101 -21.08 -8.06 -18.92
N THR A 102 -21.39 -6.95 -18.25
CA THR A 102 -21.80 -5.72 -18.92
C THR A 102 -20.54 -4.88 -19.16
N PRO A 103 -20.18 -4.53 -20.41
CA PRO A 103 -19.11 -3.59 -20.67
C PRO A 103 -19.55 -2.19 -20.24
N SER A 104 -19.35 -1.85 -18.96
CA SER A 104 -19.66 -0.53 -18.44
C SER A 104 -18.40 0.32 -18.47
N GLY A 105 -18.31 1.24 -19.43
CA GLY A 105 -17.28 2.26 -19.46
C GLY A 105 -17.28 3.06 -18.15
N GLY A 106 -16.20 2.93 -17.36
CA GLY A 106 -15.87 3.81 -16.24
C GLY A 106 -16.81 3.83 -15.04
N ARG A 107 -17.83 2.97 -14.94
CA ARG A 107 -18.69 2.90 -13.74
C ARG A 107 -18.15 1.89 -12.74
N THR A 108 -17.23 2.33 -11.89
CA THR A 108 -17.04 1.70 -10.58
C THR A 108 -18.32 1.90 -9.75
N HIS A 109 -19.29 1.00 -9.92
CA HIS A 109 -20.43 0.91 -9.00
C HIS A 109 -19.89 0.67 -7.59
N GLY A 110 -19.99 1.66 -6.69
CA GLY A 110 -19.85 1.42 -5.25
C GLY A 110 -19.05 2.41 -4.40
N MET A 111 -18.42 3.46 -4.95
CA MET A 111 -17.50 4.30 -4.16
C MET A 111 -18.17 5.35 -3.24
N ALA A 112 -19.47 5.64 -3.38
CA ALA A 112 -20.09 6.75 -2.63
C ALA A 112 -20.22 6.52 -1.11
N PRO A 113 -20.69 5.35 -0.60
CA PRO A 113 -20.80 5.13 0.85
C PRO A 113 -19.45 4.92 1.53
N ASP A 114 -18.47 4.40 0.78
CA ASP A 114 -17.14 4.04 1.31
C ASP A 114 -16.18 5.25 1.31
N TYR A 115 -16.43 6.28 0.48
CA TYR A 115 -15.55 7.45 0.41
C TYR A 115 -15.60 8.31 1.68
N GLU A 116 -16.79 8.65 2.18
CA GLU A 116 -16.92 9.49 3.39
C GLU A 116 -16.33 8.80 4.62
N ALA A 117 -16.70 7.53 4.85
CA ALA A 117 -16.15 6.74 5.96
C ALA A 117 -14.62 6.60 5.88
N ARG A 118 -14.07 6.45 4.66
CA ARG A 118 -12.63 6.41 4.42
C ARG A 118 -11.96 7.76 4.67
N MET A 119 -12.58 8.87 4.26
CA MET A 119 -12.06 10.20 4.56
C MET A 119 -12.10 10.51 6.05
N ASP A 120 -13.14 10.07 6.76
CA ASP A 120 -13.19 10.14 8.22
C ASP A 120 -12.06 9.34 8.87
N ALA A 121 -11.78 8.14 8.37
CA ALA A 121 -10.66 7.33 8.84
C ALA A 121 -9.29 8.00 8.60
N VAL A 122 -9.10 8.62 7.42
CA VAL A 122 -7.87 9.35 7.08
C VAL A 122 -7.71 10.58 7.98
N ASN A 123 -8.77 11.38 8.15
CA ASN A 123 -8.78 12.53 9.05
C ASN A 123 -8.48 12.11 10.50
N PHE A 124 -9.04 10.98 10.93
CA PHE A 124 -8.74 10.39 12.23
C PHE A 124 -7.25 10.07 12.37
N ALA A 125 -6.67 9.34 11.41
CA ALA A 125 -5.26 8.95 11.43
C ALA A 125 -4.31 10.17 11.41
N LEU A 126 -4.59 11.17 10.58
CA LEU A 126 -3.81 12.42 10.50
C LEU A 126 -3.85 13.19 11.82
N SER A 127 -5.04 13.34 12.40
CA SER A 127 -5.25 14.14 13.61
C SER A 127 -4.55 13.59 14.87
N LEU A 128 -4.12 12.32 14.85
CA LEU A 128 -3.39 11.68 15.95
C LEU A 128 -1.87 11.62 15.71
N ASP A 129 -1.37 12.09 14.57
CA ASP A 129 0.07 12.23 14.30
C ASP A 129 0.63 13.52 14.93
N ASP A 130 -0.19 14.58 15.04
CA ASP A 130 0.21 15.93 15.48
C ASP A 130 0.00 16.24 16.97
N GLY A 131 -0.53 15.30 17.75
CA GLY A 131 -0.75 15.50 19.18
C GLY A 131 -1.55 14.37 19.80
N LEU A 132 -1.01 13.75 20.86
CA LEU A 132 -1.70 12.71 21.60
C LEU A 132 -2.98 13.31 22.19
N SER A 133 -4.13 12.82 21.71
CA SER A 133 -5.44 13.04 22.34
C SER A 133 -5.89 11.73 22.97
N PRO A 134 -5.53 11.45 24.24
CA PRO A 134 -5.91 10.24 24.97
C PRO A 134 -7.37 9.84 24.80
N GLU A 135 -8.27 10.83 24.80
CA GLU A 135 -9.72 10.65 24.71
C GLU A 135 -10.18 10.04 23.38
N ARG A 136 -9.39 10.21 22.32
CA ARG A 136 -9.72 9.72 20.97
C ARG A 136 -9.23 8.30 20.71
N LEU A 137 -8.34 7.75 21.54
CA LEU A 137 -7.88 6.36 21.41
C LEU A 137 -9.04 5.37 21.52
N GLY A 138 -10.06 5.68 22.31
CA GLY A 138 -11.27 4.85 22.42
C GLY A 138 -12.06 4.70 21.12
N GLN A 139 -11.90 5.63 20.17
CA GLN A 139 -12.56 5.62 18.86
C GLN A 139 -11.74 4.90 17.78
N ALA A 140 -10.50 4.50 18.09
CA ALA A 140 -9.63 3.81 17.15
C ALA A 140 -10.03 2.34 16.99
N ASP A 141 -10.04 1.88 15.74
CA ASP A 141 -10.19 0.46 15.39
C ASP A 141 -8.88 -0.30 15.69
N LEU A 142 -7.75 0.38 15.51
CA LEU A 142 -6.40 -0.14 15.68
C LEU A 142 -5.49 0.94 16.26
N ILE A 143 -4.62 0.58 17.19
CA ILE A 143 -3.66 1.51 17.79
C ILE A 143 -2.26 0.96 17.58
N LEU A 144 -1.44 1.69 16.82
CA LEU A 144 -0.05 1.35 16.58
C LEU A 144 0.84 1.97 17.67
N VAL A 145 1.64 1.15 18.32
CA VAL A 145 2.60 1.57 19.35
C VAL A 145 4.03 1.21 18.94
N GLY A 146 5.02 2.01 19.36
CA GLY A 146 6.40 1.82 18.90
C GLY A 146 7.26 3.05 19.11
N VAL A 147 8.57 2.89 19.05
CA VAL A 147 9.51 4.03 19.08
C VAL A 147 9.35 4.90 17.82
N SER A 148 9.80 6.15 17.87
CA SER A 148 9.69 7.03 16.70
C SER A 148 10.44 6.48 15.50
N ARG A 149 9.82 6.56 14.31
CA ARG A 149 10.30 6.09 12.99
C ARG A 149 10.22 4.59 12.67
N VAL A 150 9.44 3.81 13.43
CA VAL A 150 9.15 2.41 13.08
C VAL A 150 8.07 2.16 12.03
N GLY A 151 7.74 3.18 11.23
CA GLY A 151 6.73 3.04 10.17
C GLY A 151 5.27 3.15 10.63
N LYS A 152 4.99 3.59 11.87
CA LYS A 152 3.61 3.76 12.37
C LYS A 152 2.77 4.72 11.52
N THR A 153 3.22 5.97 11.35
CA THR A 153 2.51 7.01 10.57
C THR A 153 2.15 6.56 9.15
N PRO A 154 3.10 6.11 8.30
CA PRO A 154 2.75 5.69 6.94
C PRO A 154 1.82 4.46 6.93
N SER A 155 1.98 3.53 7.88
CA SER A 155 1.10 2.36 7.99
C SER A 155 -0.32 2.75 8.40
N ALA A 156 -0.47 3.65 9.37
CA ALA A 156 -1.76 4.16 9.82
C ALA A 156 -2.51 4.86 8.69
N LEU A 157 -1.83 5.75 7.95
CA LEU A 157 -2.41 6.45 6.80
C LEU A 157 -2.79 5.48 5.68
N TYR A 158 -1.96 4.48 5.40
CA TYR A 158 -2.26 3.49 4.38
C TYR A 158 -3.48 2.63 4.76
N LEU A 159 -3.54 2.17 6.01
CA LEU A 159 -4.68 1.40 6.54
C LEU A 159 -5.98 2.21 6.48
N ALA A 160 -5.92 3.51 6.80
CA ALA A 160 -7.06 4.41 6.68
C ALA A 160 -7.49 4.60 5.21
N LEU A 161 -6.54 4.87 4.31
CA LEU A 161 -6.83 5.17 2.91
C LEU A 161 -7.32 3.94 2.11
N GLN A 162 -6.76 2.76 2.39
CA GLN A 162 -7.07 1.54 1.63
C GLN A 162 -8.17 0.71 2.25
N TYR A 163 -8.32 0.75 3.57
CA TYR A 163 -9.24 -0.12 4.30
C TYR A 163 -10.25 0.63 5.18
N GLY A 164 -10.22 1.97 5.20
CA GLY A 164 -11.17 2.77 5.97
C GLY A 164 -11.04 2.62 7.49
N LEU A 165 -9.89 2.16 7.99
CA LEU A 165 -9.68 1.92 9.42
C LEU A 165 -9.24 3.19 10.15
N ARG A 166 -9.89 3.49 11.28
CA ARG A 166 -9.45 4.54 12.21
C ARG A 166 -8.24 4.06 12.99
N VAL A 167 -7.05 4.32 12.44
CA VAL A 167 -5.78 3.89 13.05
C VAL A 167 -5.17 5.03 13.86
N ALA A 168 -4.99 4.81 15.16
CA ALA A 168 -4.26 5.74 16.02
C ALA A 168 -2.76 5.42 16.01
N ASN A 169 -1.93 6.45 15.91
CA ASN A 169 -0.49 6.35 16.04
C ASN A 169 -0.05 6.85 17.42
N TYR A 170 0.33 5.94 18.34
CA TYR A 170 0.86 6.32 19.65
C TYR A 170 2.38 6.16 19.66
N PRO A 171 3.16 7.27 19.62
CA PRO A 171 4.61 7.20 19.79
C PRO A 171 4.96 6.90 21.26
N LEU A 172 5.80 5.89 21.49
CA LEU A 172 6.46 5.74 22.79
C LEU A 172 7.60 6.77 22.88
N THR A 173 7.48 7.68 23.84
CA THR A 173 8.49 8.69 24.16
C THR A 173 9.60 8.11 25.03
N PRO A 174 10.78 8.75 25.12
CA PRO A 174 11.82 8.32 26.07
C PRO A 174 11.31 8.20 27.51
N ASP A 175 10.41 9.08 27.93
CA ASP A 175 9.81 9.04 29.27
C ASP A 175 8.90 7.82 29.45
N ASP A 176 8.15 7.41 28.43
CA ASP A 176 7.36 6.17 28.48
C ASP A 176 8.27 4.93 28.61
N LEU A 177 9.44 4.96 27.96
CA LEU A 177 10.38 3.84 27.90
C LEU A 177 11.16 3.60 29.20
N VAL A 178 11.28 4.60 30.08
CA VAL A 178 11.91 4.41 31.40
C VAL A 178 10.97 3.77 32.41
N HIS A 179 9.66 3.81 32.17
CA HIS A 179 8.68 3.19 33.04
C HIS A 179 8.55 1.69 32.78
N PRO A 180 8.26 0.89 33.81
CA PRO A 180 8.20 -0.57 33.69
C PRO A 180 6.89 -1.07 33.05
N VAL A 181 5.91 -0.19 32.83
CA VAL A 181 4.57 -0.50 32.32
C VAL A 181 4.17 0.50 31.24
N LEU A 182 3.31 0.08 30.30
CA LEU A 182 2.76 0.99 29.30
C LEU A 182 1.95 2.12 29.97
N PRO A 183 1.90 3.31 29.34
CA PRO A 183 1.02 4.41 29.75
C PRO A 183 -0.40 3.93 30.02
N GLY A 184 -1.01 4.41 31.12
CA GLY A 184 -2.33 3.94 31.57
C GLY A 184 -3.42 4.07 30.50
N VAL A 185 -3.33 5.09 29.64
CA VAL A 185 -4.24 5.29 28.51
C VAL A 185 -4.19 4.13 27.50
N LEU A 186 -3.03 3.50 27.29
CA LEU A 186 -2.88 2.35 26.40
C LEU A 186 -3.40 1.07 27.04
N LEU A 187 -3.26 0.93 28.37
CA LEU A 187 -3.71 -0.27 29.10
C LEU A 187 -5.22 -0.50 28.97
N ALA A 188 -6.01 0.57 28.84
CA ALA A 188 -7.45 0.49 28.60
C ALA A 188 -7.82 -0.10 27.22
N HIS A 189 -6.85 -0.24 26.30
CA HIS A 189 -7.08 -0.60 24.91
C HIS A 189 -6.21 -1.76 24.40
N LEU A 190 -5.64 -2.58 25.32
CA LEU A 190 -4.73 -3.69 24.99
C LEU A 190 -5.15 -4.56 23.78
N PRO A 191 -6.42 -4.99 23.63
CA PRO A 191 -6.82 -5.83 22.49
C PRO A 191 -6.62 -5.18 21.11
N ARG A 192 -6.67 -3.84 21.05
CA ARG A 192 -6.52 -3.05 19.83
C ARG A 192 -5.08 -2.60 19.58
N LEU A 193 -4.15 -2.85 20.51
CA LEU A 193 -2.76 -2.45 20.34
C LEU A 193 -2.03 -3.39 19.39
N ARG A 194 -1.24 -2.84 18.47
CA ARG A 194 -0.23 -3.57 17.71
C ARG A 194 1.09 -2.83 17.80
N ALA A 195 2.14 -3.54 18.17
CA ALA A 195 3.47 -2.97 18.32
C ALA A 195 4.27 -3.11 17.02
N LEU A 196 4.96 -2.05 16.62
CA LEU A 196 5.91 -2.07 15.52
C LEU A 196 7.33 -1.94 16.05
N THR A 197 8.23 -2.79 15.55
CA THR A 197 9.67 -2.74 15.80
C THR A 197 10.43 -2.88 14.49
N LEU A 198 11.74 -2.61 14.52
CA LEU A 198 12.67 -2.96 13.44
C LEU A 198 14.10 -3.00 13.96
N SER A 199 15.06 -3.41 13.12
CA SER A 199 16.46 -3.48 13.52
C SER A 199 17.04 -2.11 13.88
N ALA A 200 17.94 -2.09 14.88
CA ALA A 200 18.59 -0.86 15.32
C ALA A 200 19.36 -0.17 14.19
N GLU A 201 19.99 -0.94 13.32
CA GLU A 201 20.75 -0.45 12.17
C GLU A 201 19.83 0.25 11.16
N ARG A 202 18.66 -0.34 10.88
CA ARG A 202 17.67 0.26 9.98
C ARG A 202 17.05 1.51 10.59
N LEU A 203 16.78 1.51 11.91
CA LEU A 203 16.25 2.68 12.61
C LEU A 203 17.23 3.85 12.59
N ALA A 204 18.51 3.57 12.89
CA ALA A 204 19.58 4.53 12.83
C ALA A 204 19.72 5.11 11.42
N ALA A 205 19.72 4.28 10.38
CA ALA A 205 19.78 4.74 8.99
C ALA A 205 18.62 5.68 8.63
N ILE A 206 17.38 5.36 9.03
CA ILE A 206 16.21 6.22 8.80
C ILE A 206 16.34 7.55 9.55
N ARG A 207 16.78 7.52 10.81
CA ARG A 207 16.94 8.73 11.63
C ARG A 207 18.09 9.60 11.12
N GLN A 208 19.18 9.01 10.65
CA GLN A 208 20.35 9.71 10.12
C GLN A 208 19.98 10.58 8.90
N VAL A 209 19.07 10.15 8.01
CA VAL A 209 18.71 11.00 6.85
C VAL A 209 17.91 12.25 7.26
N ARG A 210 17.18 12.22 8.38
CA ARG A 210 16.40 13.39 8.86
C ARG A 210 17.13 14.21 9.93
N TYR A 211 17.97 13.57 10.73
CA TYR A 211 18.67 14.16 11.87
C TYR A 211 20.14 13.72 11.83
N PRO A 212 20.90 14.18 10.83
CA PRO A 212 22.28 13.74 10.64
C PRO A 212 23.14 14.05 11.87
N ASP A 213 23.99 13.09 12.21
CA ASP A 213 25.05 13.18 13.25
C ASP A 213 24.54 13.53 14.64
N SER A 214 23.28 13.19 14.92
CA SER A 214 22.64 13.42 16.21
C SER A 214 22.72 12.19 17.12
N ARG A 215 22.72 12.42 18.45
CA ARG A 215 22.59 11.34 19.44
C ARG A 215 21.34 10.49 19.18
N TYR A 216 20.24 11.13 18.76
CA TYR A 216 18.97 10.49 18.43
C TYR A 216 19.07 9.48 17.27
N ALA A 217 19.93 9.76 16.29
CA ALA A 217 20.19 8.87 15.15
C ALA A 217 21.30 7.83 15.42
N SER A 218 21.98 7.90 16.57
CA SER A 218 23.07 6.97 16.87
C SER A 218 22.58 5.52 16.98
N PRO A 219 23.35 4.52 16.51
CA PRO A 219 23.00 3.11 16.64
C PRO A 219 22.79 2.67 18.09
N GLN A 220 23.56 3.24 19.01
CA GLN A 220 23.44 2.96 20.44
C GLN A 220 22.08 3.42 20.99
N GLN A 221 21.71 4.68 20.79
CA GLN A 221 20.42 5.21 21.25
C GLN A 221 19.24 4.44 20.63
N CYS A 222 19.31 4.13 19.34
CA CYS A 222 18.28 3.35 18.65
C CYS A 222 18.11 1.96 19.28
N ARG A 223 19.22 1.28 19.59
CA ARG A 223 19.20 -0.05 20.22
C ARG A 223 18.62 0.00 21.63
N GLU A 224 19.03 0.97 22.44
CA GLU A 224 18.53 1.16 23.81
C GLU A 224 17.01 1.39 23.82
N GLU A 225 16.50 2.27 22.96
CA GLU A 225 15.07 2.55 22.85
C GLU A 225 14.26 1.33 22.38
N LEU A 226 14.76 0.59 21.38
CA LEU A 226 14.09 -0.60 20.86
C LEU A 226 14.02 -1.71 21.92
N VAL A 227 15.11 -1.97 22.64
CA VAL A 227 15.15 -2.99 23.70
C VAL A 227 14.18 -2.63 24.84
N ALA A 228 14.12 -1.36 25.22
CA ALA A 228 13.17 -0.88 26.22
C ALA A 228 11.71 -1.08 25.76
N ALA A 229 11.40 -0.69 24.52
CA ALA A 229 10.07 -0.84 23.93
C ALA A 229 9.65 -2.32 23.83
N GLU A 230 10.52 -3.19 23.35
CA GLU A 230 10.24 -4.62 23.23
C GLU A 230 10.03 -5.29 24.59
N THR A 231 10.70 -4.81 25.64
CA THR A 231 10.48 -5.28 27.00
C THR A 231 9.07 -4.93 27.48
N LEU A 232 8.59 -3.70 27.19
CA LEU A 232 7.20 -3.31 27.45
C LEU A 232 6.21 -4.19 26.66
N PHE A 233 6.46 -4.41 25.37
CA PHE A 233 5.58 -5.21 24.52
C PHE A 233 5.44 -6.64 25.02
N ARG A 234 6.57 -7.29 25.37
CA ARG A 234 6.57 -8.65 25.93
C ARG A 234 5.81 -8.71 27.26
N ARG A 235 6.03 -7.75 28.15
CA ARG A 235 5.37 -7.70 29.47
C ARG A 235 3.84 -7.64 29.36
N HIS A 236 3.34 -6.94 28.35
CA HIS A 236 1.91 -6.76 28.12
C HIS A 236 1.34 -7.70 27.05
N ALA A 237 2.13 -8.70 26.60
CA ALA A 237 1.75 -9.67 25.56
C ALA A 237 1.20 -9.01 24.28
N LEU A 238 1.77 -7.88 23.88
CA LEU A 238 1.34 -7.21 22.66
C LEU A 238 1.79 -7.99 21.42
N PRO A 239 0.94 -8.13 20.38
CA PRO A 239 1.38 -8.61 19.08
C PRO A 239 2.39 -7.61 18.50
N VAL A 240 3.60 -8.09 18.22
CA VAL A 240 4.71 -7.29 17.68
C VAL A 240 4.93 -7.68 16.22
N LEU A 241 5.04 -6.69 15.34
CA LEU A 241 5.43 -6.85 13.95
C LEU A 241 6.78 -6.19 13.69
N ASP A 242 7.75 -6.99 13.24
CA ASP A 242 9.05 -6.49 12.76
C ASP A 242 8.91 -5.99 11.32
N THR A 243 9.13 -4.69 11.12
CA THR A 243 8.96 -4.00 9.84
C THR A 243 10.28 -3.76 9.10
N THR A 244 11.40 -4.36 9.53
CA THR A 244 12.76 -4.05 9.03
C THR A 244 12.88 -4.10 7.51
N ARG A 245 12.21 -5.08 6.88
CA ARG A 245 12.28 -5.33 5.43
C ARG A 245 10.92 -5.28 4.74
N MET A 246 9.92 -4.74 5.41
CA MET A 246 8.55 -4.73 4.90
C MET A 246 8.21 -3.39 4.25
N SER A 247 7.43 -3.44 3.17
CA SER A 247 6.78 -2.26 2.61
C SER A 247 5.60 -1.81 3.48
N VAL A 248 5.09 -0.60 3.26
CA VAL A 248 3.91 -0.09 3.98
C VAL A 248 2.68 -0.94 3.69
N GLU A 249 2.54 -1.42 2.45
CA GLU A 249 1.50 -2.32 2.00
C GLU A 249 1.55 -3.67 2.73
N GLU A 250 2.75 -4.26 2.86
CA GLU A 250 2.95 -5.53 3.59
C GLU A 250 2.67 -5.38 5.09
N ILE A 251 3.13 -4.28 5.70
CA ILE A 251 2.84 -3.95 7.10
C ILE A 251 1.33 -3.85 7.30
N ALA A 252 0.64 -3.08 6.46
CA ALA A 252 -0.80 -2.88 6.53
C ALA A 252 -1.57 -4.21 6.34
N ALA A 253 -1.15 -5.05 5.40
CA ALA A 253 -1.77 -6.36 5.17
C ALA A 253 -1.66 -7.28 6.40
N ARG A 254 -0.52 -7.26 7.10
CA ARG A 254 -0.32 -8.06 8.33
C ARG A 254 -1.05 -7.49 9.54
N LEU A 255 -1.27 -6.18 9.60
CA LEU A 255 -1.99 -5.53 10.71
C LEU A 255 -3.51 -5.63 10.58
N ARG A 256 -4.03 -5.73 9.36
CA ARG A 256 -5.48 -5.78 9.07
C ARG A 256 -6.17 -7.03 9.60
N TYR A 257 -5.47 -8.16 9.64
CA TYR A 257 -6.02 -9.45 10.05
C TYR A 257 -5.41 -9.85 11.40
N PRO A 258 -6.10 -9.57 12.53
CA PRO A 258 -5.61 -9.90 13.86
C PRO A 258 -5.64 -11.41 14.15
#